data_AF-A0A2T0LFF6-F1
#
_entry.id   AF-A0A2T0LFF6-F1
#
_cell.length_a   1.000
_cell.length_b   1.000
_cell.length_c   1.000
_cell.angle_alpha   90.00
_cell.angle_beta   90.00
_cell.angle_gamma   90.00
#
_symmetry.space_group_name_H-M   'P 1'
#
loop_
_entity.id
_entity.type
_entity.pdbx_description
1 polymer ?
#
loop_
_entity_poly.entity_id
_entity_poly.type
_entity_poly.pdbx_seq_one_letter_code
_entity_poly.pdbx_strand_id
1 'polypeptide(L)' 'MRPVFAVWMDEALYLSSDPTARKSRNLDGDAHCSIATSCHDLDLVVEGKAERVTDPRRLQRIAAAYKEDPRGLASAA' A
#
# COMPACT_ATOMS: atom_id res chain seq x y z
N MET A 1 15.74 1.56 2.19
CA MET A 1 14.26 1.52 2.24
C MET A 1 13.75 1.39 0.81
N ARG A 2 12.83 0.46 0.48
CA ARG A 2 12.26 0.36 -0.87
C ARG A 2 10.86 0.97 -0.86
N PRO A 3 10.54 1.97 -1.71
CA PRO A 3 9.21 2.54 -1.79
C PRO A 3 8.18 1.47 -2.18
N VAL A 4 6.91 1.76 -1.92
CA VAL A 4 5.77 0.94 -2.34
C VAL A 4 4.84 1.79 -3.17
N PHE A 5 4.17 1.16 -4.14
CA PHE A 5 2.98 1.77 -4.73
C PHE A 5 1.79 1.55 -3.80
N ALA A 6 0.95 2.57 -3.71
CA ALA A 6 -0.26 2.51 -2.93
C ALA A 6 -1.40 3.20 -3.67
N VAL A 7 -2.62 2.75 -3.41
CA VAL A 7 -3.85 3.38 -3.89
C VAL A 7 -4.71 3.78 -2.71
N TRP A 8 -5.38 4.91 -2.83
CA TRP A 8 -6.37 5.36 -1.86
C TRP A 8 -7.76 4.96 -2.35
N MET A 9 -8.51 4.22 -1.53
CA MET A 9 -9.87 3.77 -1.83
C MET A 9 -10.60 3.54 -0.51
N ASP A 10 -11.91 3.76 -0.45
CA ASP A 10 -12.72 3.47 0.74
C ASP A 10 -12.08 4.04 2.04
N GLU A 11 -11.55 5.27 1.97
CA GLU A 11 -10.90 5.99 3.08
C GLU A 11 -9.64 5.31 3.66
N ALA A 12 -9.05 4.37 2.93
CA ALA A 12 -7.85 3.67 3.34
C ALA A 12 -6.78 3.65 2.25
N LEU A 13 -5.53 3.57 2.69
CA LEU A 13 -4.39 3.35 1.81
C LEU A 13 -4.11 1.85 1.69
N TYR A 14 -4.18 1.32 0.47
CA TYR A 14 -3.83 -0.07 0.18
C TYR A 14 -2.46 -0.15 -0.48
N LEU A 15 -1.62 -1.05 0.02
CA LEU A 15 -0.31 -1.39 -0.54
C LEU A 15 -0.23 -2.89 -0.81
N SER A 16 0.58 -3.29 -1.78
CA SER A 16 0.94 -4.70 -2.00
C SER A 16 2.42 -4.91 -1.71
N SER A 17 2.74 -6.04 -1.11
CA SER A 17 4.11 -6.44 -0.79
C SER A 17 4.22 -7.95 -0.85
N ASP A 18 5.35 -8.44 -1.37
CA ASP A 18 5.66 -9.87 -1.37
C ASP A 18 5.65 -10.41 0.08
N PRO A 19 4.99 -11.53 0.39
CA PRO A 19 4.95 -12.10 1.74
C PRO A 19 6.34 -12.38 2.33
N THR A 20 7.34 -12.64 1.49
CA THR A 20 8.74 -12.87 1.88
C THR A 20 9.55 -11.58 2.04
N ALA A 21 8.98 -10.42 1.73
CA ALA A 21 9.65 -9.15 1.97
C ALA A 21 9.80 -8.89 3.47
N ARG A 22 10.92 -8.24 3.86
CA ARG A 22 11.17 -7.85 5.25
C ARG A 22 10.02 -7.01 5.83
N LYS A 23 9.45 -6.10 5.04
CA LYS A 23 8.32 -5.26 5.48
C LYS A 23 7.07 -6.07 5.82
N SER A 24 6.75 -7.09 5.01
CA SER A 24 5.59 -7.96 5.26
C SER A 24 5.78 -8.76 6.55
N ARG A 25 6.95 -9.39 6.73
CA ARG A 25 7.27 -10.10 7.97
C ARG A 25 7.29 -9.20 9.22
N ASN A 26 7.73 -7.96 9.07
CA ASN A 26 7.67 -7.00 10.17
C ASN A 26 6.20 -6.70 10.54
N LEU A 27 5.34 -6.43 9.54
CA LEU A 27 3.91 -6.17 9.76
C LEU A 27 3.16 -7.38 10.32
N ASP A 28 3.56 -8.60 9.97
CA ASP A 28 2.99 -9.83 10.53
C ASP A 28 3.31 -9.99 12.03
N GLY A 29 4.47 -9.47 12.49
CA GLY A 29 4.87 -9.50 13.90
C GLY A 29 4.39 -8.29 14.70
N ASP A 30 4.34 -7.12 14.07
CA ASP A 30 3.84 -5.86 14.63
C ASP A 30 3.17 -5.03 13.54
N ALA A 31 1.85 -4.87 13.67
CA ALA A 31 1.04 -4.17 12.67
C ALA A 31 1.28 -2.66 12.62
N HIS A 32 1.96 -2.05 13.62
CA HIS A 32 2.20 -0.61 13.62
C HIS A 32 3.17 -0.22 12.50
N CYS A 33 2.80 0.82 11.76
CA CYS A 33 3.62 1.31 10.66
C CYS A 33 3.43 2.81 10.43
N SER A 34 4.46 3.40 9.83
CA SER A 34 4.40 4.76 9.32
C SER A 34 4.67 4.74 7.81
N ILE A 35 3.86 5.47 7.05
CA ILE A 35 4.00 5.65 5.61
C ILE A 35 4.36 7.11 5.38
N ALA A 36 5.51 7.33 4.77
CA ALA A 36 6.01 8.66 4.45
C ALA A 36 5.97 8.89 2.94
N THR A 37 5.53 10.07 2.54
CA THR A 37 5.61 10.55 1.15
C THR A 37 5.95 12.04 1.17
N SER A 38 6.73 12.48 0.21
CA SER A 38 7.02 13.90 -0.01
C SER A 38 6.04 14.45 -1.06
N CYS A 39 5.39 15.56 -0.74
CA CYS A 39 4.66 16.40 -1.69
C CYS A 39 5.45 17.70 -1.92
N HIS A 40 5.05 18.50 -2.91
CA HIS A 40 5.79 19.70 -3.36
C HIS A 40 6.45 20.50 -2.23
N ASP A 41 5.64 21.00 -1.28
CA ASP A 41 6.10 21.91 -0.22
C ASP A 41 6.13 21.27 1.18
N LEU A 42 5.79 19.98 1.30
CA LEU A 42 5.67 19.31 2.60
C LEU A 42 5.91 17.80 2.53
N ASP A 43 6.47 17.27 3.60
CA ASP A 43 6.54 15.84 3.86
C ASP A 43 5.34 15.39 4.70
N LEU A 44 4.65 14.36 4.24
CA LEU A 44 3.53 13.75 4.94
C LEU A 44 3.96 12.40 5.53
N VAL A 45 3.71 12.23 6.82
CA VAL A 45 3.85 10.94 7.51
C VAL A 45 2.48 10.55 8.05
N VAL A 46 2.01 9.36 7.66
CA VAL A 46 0.78 8.75 8.15
C VAL A 46 1.14 7.57 9.04
N GLU A 47 0.72 7.59 10.30
CA GLU A 47 0.93 6.51 11.24
C GLU A 47 -0.35 5.72 11.44
N GLY A 48 -0.23 4.40 11.59
CA GLY A 48 -1.40 3.55 11.76
C GLY A 48 -1.05 2.08 11.93
N LYS A 49 -2.07 1.23 11.74
CA LYS A 49 -1.92 -0.23 11.77
C LYS A 49 -2.25 -0.80 10.39
N ALA A 50 -1.39 -1.66 9.88
CA ALA A 50 -1.64 -2.39 8.65
C ALA A 50 -2.53 -3.61 8.92
N GLU A 51 -3.51 -3.84 8.04
CA GLU A 51 -4.33 -5.04 8.05
C GLU A 51 -4.13 -5.81 6.73
N ARG A 52 -3.92 -7.12 6.84
CA ARG A 52 -3.79 -7.98 5.66
C ARG A 52 -5.17 -8.25 5.06
N VAL A 53 -5.40 -7.73 3.86
CA VAL A 53 -6.62 -8.00 3.10
C VAL A 53 -6.51 -9.36 2.40
N THR A 54 -7.41 -10.28 2.71
CA THR A 54 -7.50 -11.61 2.07
C THR A 54 -8.83 -11.86 1.34
N ASP A 55 -9.82 -10.99 1.53
CA ASP A 55 -11.13 -11.12 0.88
C ASP A 55 -10.99 -10.96 -0.65
N PRO A 56 -11.37 -11.97 -1.46
CA PRO A 56 -11.17 -11.93 -2.91
C PRO A 56 -11.89 -10.78 -3.61
N ARG A 57 -13.11 -10.42 -3.16
CA ARG A 57 -13.89 -9.33 -3.77
C ARG A 57 -13.22 -7.98 -3.49
N ARG A 58 -12.74 -7.78 -2.26
CA ARG A 58 -11.98 -6.58 -1.88
C ARG A 58 -10.66 -6.49 -2.65
N LEU A 59 -9.94 -7.60 -2.79
CA LEU A 59 -8.71 -7.67 -3.58
C LEU A 59 -8.94 -7.30 -5.06
N GLN A 60 -10.05 -7.76 -5.66
CA GLN A 60 -10.40 -7.37 -7.04
C GLN A 60 -10.65 -5.87 -7.18
N ARG A 61 -11.36 -5.25 -6.22
CA ARG A 61 -11.57 -3.79 -6.21
C ARG A 61 -10.26 -3.01 -6.06
N ILE A 62 -9.39 -3.44 -5.15
CA ILE A 62 -8.06 -2.84 -4.97
C ILE A 62 -7.23 -2.97 -6.26
N ALA A 63 -7.22 -4.14 -6.88
CA ALA A 63 -6.50 -4.36 -8.13
C ALA A 63 -7.03 -3.50 -9.29
N ALA A 64 -8.35 -3.25 -9.34
CA ALA A 64 -8.93 -2.31 -10.30
C ALA A 64 -8.47 -0.86 -10.03
N ALA A 65 -8.48 -0.42 -8.78
CA ALA A 65 -7.99 0.91 -8.39
C ALA A 65 -6.51 1.11 -8.78
N TYR A 66 -5.66 0.09 -8.65
CA TYR A 66 -4.28 0.13 -9.12
C TYR A 66 -4.13 0.29 -10.64
N LYS A 67 -5.07 -0.25 -11.43
CA LYS A 67 -5.06 -0.11 -12.89
C LYS A 67 -5.57 1.26 -13.35
N GLU A 68 -6.48 1.84 -12.57
CA GLU A 68 -7.10 3.14 -12.87
C GLU A 68 -6.24 4.32 -12.42
N ASP A 69 -5.37 4.17 -11.40
CA ASP A 69 -4.47 5.25 -10.98
C ASP A 69 -3.47 5.54 -12.12
N PRO A 70 -3.49 6.74 -12.73
CA PRO A 70 -2.57 7.11 -13.81
C PRO A 70 -1.10 7.18 -13.37
N ARG A 71 -0.82 7.13 -12.06
CA ARG A 71 0.53 7.03 -11.46
C ARG A 71 0.84 5.62 -10.97
N GLY A 72 -0.17 4.74 -10.96
CA GLY A 72 -0.06 3.32 -10.63
C GLY A 72 0.47 2.52 -11.83
N LEU A 73 1.39 1.60 -11.55
CA LEU A 73 1.93 0.55 -12.43
C LEU A 73 1.52 0.64 -13.91
N ALA A 74 2.22 1.45 -14.69
CA ALA A 74 2.35 1.22 -16.12
C ALA A 74 3.04 -0.15 -16.31
N SER A 75 2.24 -1.19 -16.56
CA SER A 75 2.63 -2.50 -17.09
C SER A 75 3.85 -3.16 -16.43
N ALA A 76 3.62 -3.90 -15.33
CA ALA A 76 4.41 -5.09 -15.05
C ALA A 76 3.72 -6.29 -15.69
N ALA A 77 3.90 -6.43 -17.01
CA ALA A 77 3.66 -7.64 -17.79
C ALA A 77 5.01 -8.21 -18.20
#